data_AF-A0A0B2RRW9-F1
#
_entry.id   AF-A0A0B2RRW9-F1
#
_cell.length_a   1.000
_cell.length_b   1.000
_cell.length_c   1.000
_cell.angle_alpha   90.00
_cell.angle_beta   90.00
_cell.angle_gamma   90.00
#
_symmetry.space_group_name_H-M   'P 1'
#
loop_
_entity.id
_entity.type
_entity.pdbx_description
1 polymer ?
#
loop_
_entity_poly.entity_id
_entity_poly.type
_entity_poly.pdbx_seq_one_letter_code
_entity_poly.pdbx_strand_id
1 'polypeptide(L)' 'QVVWFATIWTIWLFRNEVVFKHDNVEAEKVVETMKFKSWIWLSSKLGSFRYSVHEW' A
#
# COMPACT_ATOMS: atom_id res chain seq x y z
N GLN A 1 -9.91 8.13 -4.33
CA GLN A 1 -8.99 7.84 -5.46
C GLN A 1 -7.63 7.32 -5.00
N VAL A 2 -6.92 7.99 -4.06
CA VAL A 2 -5.57 7.58 -3.62
C VAL A 2 -5.50 6.12 -3.11
N VAL A 3 -6.49 5.70 -2.32
CA VAL A 3 -6.59 4.30 -1.82
C VAL A 3 -6.63 3.27 -2.95
N TRP A 4 -7.40 3.54 -4.00
CA TRP A 4 -7.54 2.64 -5.15
C TRP A 4 -6.22 2.52 -5.93
N PHE A 5 -5.54 3.65 -6.17
CA PHE A 5 -4.23 3.64 -6.81
C PHE A 5 -3.18 2.90 -5.98
N ALA A 6 -3.15 3.14 -4.66
CA ALA A 6 -2.26 2.43 -3.76
C ALA A 6 -2.53 0.91 -3.76
N THR A 7 -3.80 0.51 -3.85
CA THR A 7 -4.23 -0.90 -3.94
C THR A 7 -3.68 -1.56 -5.20
N ILE A 8 -4.01 -1.02 -6.38
CA ILE A 8 -3.57 -1.59 -7.67
C ILE A 8 -2.05 -1.61 -7.75
N TRP A 9 -1.39 -0.53 -7.34
CA TRP A 9 0.07 -0.42 -7.36
C TRP A 9 0.73 -1.47 -6.47
N THR A 10 0.20 -1.70 -5.27
CA THR A 10 0.73 -2.69 -4.34
C THR A 10 0.54 -4.11 -4.88
N ILE A 11 -0.64 -4.44 -5.39
CA ILE A 11 -0.90 -5.75 -6.02
C ILE A 11 0.06 -5.98 -7.19
N TRP A 12 0.27 -4.97 -8.04
CA TRP A 12 1.18 -5.06 -9.17
C TRP A 12 2.63 -5.32 -8.73
N LEU A 13 3.10 -4.61 -7.70
CA LEU A 13 4.43 -4.82 -7.12
C LEU A 13 4.59 -6.24 -6.55
N PHE A 14 3.69 -6.69 -5.70
CA PHE A 14 3.78 -8.03 -5.10
C PHE A 14 3.66 -9.15 -6.14
N ARG A 15 2.81 -8.98 -7.17
CA ARG A 15 2.76 -9.92 -8.30
C ARG A 15 4.13 -10.03 -8.98
N ASN A 16 4.82 -8.90 -9.19
CA ASN A 16 6.14 -8.91 -9.81
C ASN A 16 7.18 -9.61 -8.91
N GLU A 17 7.12 -9.42 -7.59
CA GLU A 17 7.99 -10.15 -6.66
C GLU A 17 7.78 -11.67 -6.76
N VAL A 18 6.52 -12.13 -6.78
CA VAL A 18 6.21 -13.56 -6.96
C VAL A 18 6.69 -14.10 -8.30
N VAL A 19 6.42 -13.38 -9.40
CA VAL A 19 6.74 -13.84 -10.76
C VAL A 19 8.24 -13.82 -11.04
N PHE A 20 8.95 -12.76 -10.62
CA PHE A 20 10.35 -12.56 -11.00
C PHE A 20 11.35 -12.99 -9.93
N LYS A 21 10.94 -13.07 -8.65
CA LYS A 21 11.82 -13.47 -7.55
C LYS A 21 11.45 -14.81 -6.92
N HIS A 22 10.36 -15.43 -7.37
CA HIS A 22 9.82 -16.67 -6.79
C HIS A 22 9.59 -16.59 -5.27
N ASP A 23 9.36 -15.37 -4.78
CA ASP A 23 9.14 -15.12 -3.36
C ASP A 23 7.71 -15.48 -2.97
N ASN A 24 7.52 -16.00 -1.76
CA ASN A 24 6.18 -16.23 -1.23
C ASN A 24 5.70 -14.97 -0.51
N VAL A 25 4.54 -14.48 -0.93
CA VAL A 25 3.98 -13.25 -0.41
C VAL A 25 2.83 -13.57 0.53
N GLU A 26 2.97 -13.12 1.78
CA GLU A 26 1.90 -13.18 2.77
C GLU A 26 0.85 -12.10 2.50
N ALA A 27 -0.42 -12.49 2.48
CA ALA A 27 -1.54 -11.58 2.20
C ALA A 27 -1.61 -10.42 3.21
N GLU A 28 -1.26 -10.66 4.48
CA GLU A 28 -1.22 -9.64 5.52
C GLU A 28 -0.23 -8.52 5.17
N LYS A 29 0.98 -8.87 4.74
CA LYS A 29 2.01 -7.93 4.28
C LYS A 29 1.54 -7.09 3.09
N VAL A 30 0.75 -7.67 2.18
CA VAL A 30 0.15 -6.94 1.05
C VAL A 30 -0.83 -5.88 1.57
N VAL A 31 -1.73 -6.26 2.49
CA VAL A 31 -2.74 -5.36 3.07
C VAL A 31 -2.08 -4.23 3.87
N GLU A 32 -1.08 -4.54 4.70
CA GLU A 32 -0.31 -3.53 5.44
C GLU A 32 0.38 -2.54 4.50
N THR A 33 0.99 -3.04 3.43
CA THR A 33 1.65 -2.19 2.42
C THR A 33 0.64 -1.29 1.70
N MET A 34 -0.56 -1.82 1.38
CA MET A 34 -1.64 -1.03 0.78
C MET A 34 -2.10 0.10 1.71
N LYS A 35 -2.30 -0.20 3.00
CA LYS A 35 -2.66 0.79 4.02
C LYS A 35 -1.57 1.85 4.17
N PHE A 36 -0.31 1.44 4.33
CA PHE A 36 0.82 2.36 4.46
C PHE A 36 0.97 3.28 3.24
N LYS A 37 0.90 2.73 2.01
CA LYS A 37 1.02 3.52 0.78
C LYS A 37 -0.16 4.47 0.57
N SER A 38 -1.38 4.03 0.88
CA SER A 38 -2.54 4.92 0.77
C SER A 38 -2.48 6.04 1.80
N TRP A 39 -2.06 5.75 3.03
CA TRP A 39 -1.83 6.72 4.09
C TRP A 39 -0.79 7.77 3.69
N ILE A 40 0.41 7.35 3.27
CA ILE A 40 1.51 8.28 2.94
C ILE A 40 1.18 9.14 1.72
N TRP A 41 0.46 8.59 0.74
CA TRP A 41 0.02 9.36 -0.43
C TRP A 41 -1.11 10.33 -0.10
N LEU A 42 -1.99 9.98 0.84
CA LEU A 42 -3.02 10.90 1.33
C LEU A 42 -2.42 12.00 2.20
N SER A 43 -1.49 11.67 3.10
CA SER A 43 -0.85 12.64 3.98
C SER A 43 0.06 13.61 3.24
N SER A 44 0.73 13.16 2.18
CA SER A 44 1.49 14.06 1.30
C SER A 44 0.58 14.95 0.43
N LYS A 45 -0.61 14.47 0.06
CA LYS A 45 -1.58 15.25 -0.75
C LYS A 45 -2.40 16.23 0.09
N LEU A 46 -2.73 15.86 1.33
CA LEU A 46 -3.54 16.64 2.26
C LEU A 46 -2.62 17.12 3.37
N GLY A 47 -2.15 18.36 3.30
CA GLY A 47 -1.25 18.96 4.30
C GLY A 47 -1.80 19.01 5.74
N SER A 48 -3.03 18.55 5.97
CA SER A 48 -3.70 18.43 7.27
C SER A 48 -4.23 17.01 7.55
N PHE A 49 -3.65 15.97 6.95
CA PHE A 49 -4.05 14.59 7.24
C PHE A 49 -3.59 14.19 8.66
N ARG A 50 -4.52 14.15 9.61
CA ARG A 50 -4.24 13.98 11.04
C ARG A 50 -4.35 12.54 11.56
N TYR A 51 -4.74 11.59 10.72
CA TYR A 51 -4.79 10.19 11.12
C TYR A 51 -3.38 9.61 11.16
N SER A 52 -3.04 8.87 12.21
CA SER A 52 -1.83 8.04 12.20
C SER A 52 -2.01 6.84 11.27
N VAL A 53 -0.92 6.19 10.86
CA VAL A 53 -1.00 4.98 10.03
C VAL A 53 -1.65 3.80 10.75
N HIS A 54 -1.62 3.79 12.08
CA HIS A 54 -2.24 2.74 12.90
C HIS A 54 -3.76 2.91 12.99
N GLU A 55 -4.25 4.14 12.84
CA GLU A 55 -5.68 4.48 12.80
C GLU A 55 -6.26 4.41 11.38
N TRP A 56 -5.43 4.11 10.38
CA TRP A 56 -5.76 4.07 8.96
C TRP A 56 -6.04 2.64 8.44
#